data_AF-A0A6J4E5L5-F1
#
_entry.id   AF-A0A6J4E5L5-F1
#
_cell.length_a   1.000
_cell.length_b   1.000
_cell.length_c   1.000
_cell.angle_alpha   90.00
_cell.angle_beta   90.00
_cell.angle_gamma   90.00
#
_symmetry.space_group_name_H-M   'P 1'
#
loop_
_entity.id
_entity.type
_entity.pdbx_description
1 polymer ?
#
loop_
_entity_poly.entity_id
_entity_poly.type
_entity_poly.pdbx_seq_one_letter_code
_entity_poly.pdbx_strand_id
1 'polypeptide(L)'
;MLIDLDTFDFKDIEENGFNPADYDDLFRMMRYGERISLLAMCVVFLQYPVLERVLAEQAPDSAINFLMALLTTYRDLFHGEDPDTALEWMDSDAFQTAYNQASAILQERNSRR
;
A
#
# COMPACT_ATOMS: atom_id res chain seq x y z
N MET A 1 2.95 -15.52 -7.20
CA MET A 1 4.00 -15.40 -8.24
C MET A 1 4.97 -14.36 -7.68
N LEU A 2 6.29 -14.57 -7.69
CA LEU A 2 7.18 -13.49 -7.21
C LEU A 2 6.96 -12.30 -8.15
N ILE A 3 6.57 -11.14 -7.61
CA ILE A 3 6.65 -9.88 -8.36
C ILE A 3 8.07 -9.81 -8.90
N ASP A 4 8.18 -9.71 -10.23
CA ASP A 4 9.47 -9.50 -10.87
C ASP A 4 9.89 -8.07 -10.52
N LEU A 5 10.77 -7.97 -9.53
CA LEU A 5 11.23 -6.68 -9.03
C LEU A 5 12.11 -5.94 -10.05
N ASP A 6 12.42 -6.56 -11.18
CA ASP A 6 13.16 -5.94 -12.29
C ASP A 6 12.25 -5.14 -13.24
N THR A 7 10.92 -5.28 -13.17
CA THR A 7 9.97 -4.49 -13.98
C THR A 7 9.44 -3.24 -13.26
N PHE A 8 9.86 -2.98 -12.03
CA PHE A 8 9.41 -1.80 -11.29
C PHE A 8 10.15 -0.55 -11.79
N ASP A 9 9.49 0.20 -12.68
CA ASP A 9 9.96 1.50 -13.15
C ASP A 9 9.01 2.60 -12.65
N PHE A 10 9.42 3.32 -11.61
CA PHE A 10 8.61 4.38 -11.03
C PHE A 10 8.33 5.52 -12.01
N LYS A 11 9.26 5.77 -12.95
CA LYS A 11 9.08 6.81 -13.96
C LYS A 11 7.96 6.44 -14.93
N ASP A 12 7.88 5.16 -15.31
CA ASP A 12 6.78 4.64 -16.12
C ASP A 12 5.44 4.77 -15.37
N ILE A 13 5.44 4.50 -14.06
CA ILE A 13 4.25 4.67 -13.21
C ILE A 13 3.80 6.14 -13.11
N GLU A 14 4.72 7.10 -13.01
CA GLU A 14 4.37 8.53 -13.02
C GLU A 14 3.85 8.98 -14.39
N GLU A 15 4.44 8.49 -15.49
CA GLU A 15 4.09 8.90 -16.86
C GLU A 15 2.81 8.22 -17.37
N ASN A 16 2.60 6.95 -17.02
CA ASN A 16 1.55 6.09 -17.60
C ASN A 16 0.55 5.56 -16.56
N GLY A 17 0.78 5.80 -15.26
CA GLY A 17 0.02 5.18 -14.17
C GLY A 17 0.51 3.78 -13.86
N PHE A 18 0.28 3.30 -12.63
CA PHE A 18 0.55 1.90 -12.32
C PHE A 18 -0.58 1.00 -12.82
N ASN A 19 -0.23 -0.19 -13.30
CA ASN A 19 -1.22 -1.18 -13.71
C ASN A 19 -1.66 -2.00 -12.47
N PRO A 20 -2.94 -1.99 -12.08
CA PRO A 20 -3.41 -2.74 -10.91
C PRO A 20 -3.11 -4.24 -10.97
N ALA A 21 -3.01 -4.82 -12.18
CA ALA A 21 -2.69 -6.23 -12.36
C ALA A 21 -1.30 -6.60 -11.82
N ASP A 22 -0.35 -5.67 -11.83
CA ASP A 22 1.02 -5.91 -11.34
C ASP A 22 1.07 -6.02 -9.81
N TYR A 23 0.01 -5.56 -9.13
CA TYR A 23 -0.15 -5.57 -7.68
C TYR A 23 -1.29 -6.49 -7.22
N ASP A 24 -1.83 -7.36 -8.10
CA ASP A 24 -2.94 -8.26 -7.76
C ASP A 24 -2.62 -9.16 -6.54
N ASP A 25 -1.39 -9.69 -6.47
CA ASP A 25 -0.93 -10.48 -5.32
C ASP A 25 -0.94 -9.63 -4.02
N LEU A 26 -0.53 -8.35 -4.08
CA LEU A 26 -0.63 -7.43 -2.94
C LEU A 26 -2.09 -7.23 -2.53
N PHE A 27 -2.96 -6.87 -3.47
CA PHE A 27 -4.34 -6.55 -3.15
C PHE A 27 -5.12 -7.76 -2.61
N ARG A 28 -4.87 -8.97 -3.13
CA ARG A 28 -5.45 -10.21 -2.58
C ARG A 28 -4.99 -10.46 -1.15
N MET A 29 -3.72 -10.24 -0.85
CA MET A 29 -3.18 -10.39 0.51
C MET A 29 -3.74 -9.33 1.46
N MET A 30 -3.88 -8.07 0.99
CA MET A 30 -4.54 -7.00 1.75
C MET A 30 -5.98 -7.37 2.05
N ARG A 31 -6.72 -7.92 1.08
CA ARG A 31 -8.09 -8.39 1.27
C ARG A 31 -8.20 -9.53 2.28
N TYR A 32 -7.24 -10.46 2.26
CA TYR A 32 -7.16 -11.49 3.29
C TYR A 32 -6.89 -10.89 4.68
N GLY A 33 -5.95 -9.95 4.77
CA GLY A 33 -5.66 -9.22 6.00
C GLY A 33 -6.87 -8.45 6.53
N GLU A 34 -7.60 -7.76 5.66
CA GLU A 34 -8.78 -6.96 6.01
C GLU A 34 -9.88 -7.81 6.64
N ARG A 35 -10.06 -9.05 6.17
CA ARG A 35 -11.01 -10.02 6.76
C ARG A 35 -10.66 -10.42 8.20
N ILE A 36 -9.40 -10.26 8.60
CA ILE A 36 -8.94 -10.49 9.98
C ILE A 36 -9.10 -9.19 10.78
N SER A 37 -8.48 -8.11 10.31
CA SER A 37 -8.63 -6.76 10.87
C SER A 37 -8.02 -5.72 9.95
N LEU A 38 -8.42 -4.46 10.14
CA LEU A 38 -7.79 -3.33 9.45
C LEU A 38 -6.29 -3.24 9.74
N LEU A 39 -5.88 -3.53 10.97
CA LEU A 39 -4.46 -3.62 11.35
C LEU A 39 -3.72 -4.68 10.52
N ALA A 40 -4.28 -5.88 10.36
CA ALA A 40 -3.65 -6.94 9.58
C ALA A 40 -3.51 -6.55 8.09
N MET A 41 -4.51 -5.85 7.54
CA MET A 41 -4.44 -5.27 6.20
C MET A 41 -3.29 -4.26 6.08
N CYS A 42 -3.18 -3.31 7.01
CA CYS A 42 -2.09 -2.31 7.02
C CYS A 42 -0.72 -2.96 7.19
N VAL A 43 -0.60 -4.03 7.99
CA VAL A 43 0.65 -4.78 8.15
C VAL A 43 1.06 -5.46 6.84
N VAL A 44 0.11 -6.05 6.09
CA VAL A 44 0.40 -6.63 4.77
C VAL A 44 0.86 -5.55 3.80
N PHE A 45 0.14 -4.42 3.75
CA PHE A 45 0.46 -3.31 2.88
C PHE A 45 1.88 -2.78 3.13
N LEU A 46 2.20 -2.41 4.37
CA LEU A 46 3.49 -1.83 4.74
C LEU A 46 4.68 -2.79 4.63
N GLN A 47 4.45 -4.12 4.63
CA GLN A 47 5.51 -5.10 4.42
C GLN A 47 5.83 -5.36 2.94
N TYR A 48 5.08 -4.75 2.03
CA TYR A 48 5.24 -5.05 0.62
C TYR A 48 6.59 -4.52 0.10
N PRO A 49 7.45 -5.39 -0.48
CA PRO A 49 8.84 -5.03 -0.80
C PRO A 49 9.00 -3.83 -1.75
N VAL A 50 8.01 -3.59 -2.62
CA VAL A 50 8.05 -2.44 -3.54
C VAL A 50 7.95 -1.12 -2.79
N LEU A 51 7.23 -1.06 -1.65
CA LEU A 51 7.13 0.17 -0.86
C LEU A 51 8.48 0.57 -0.28
N GLU A 52 9.28 -0.41 0.17
CA GLU A 52 10.64 -0.14 0.67
C GLU A 52 11.52 0.48 -0.43
N ARG A 53 11.40 0.02 -1.68
CA ARG A 53 12.12 0.61 -2.82
C ARG A 53 11.66 2.02 -3.15
N VAL A 54 10.34 2.24 -3.23
CA VAL A 54 9.78 3.57 -3.48
C VAL A 54 10.23 4.57 -2.42
N LEU A 55 10.16 4.19 -1.14
CA LEU A 55 10.60 5.05 -0.04
C LEU A 55 12.12 5.32 -0.04
N ALA A 56 12.92 4.40 -0.59
CA ALA A 56 14.37 4.55 -0.67
C ALA A 56 14.83 5.36 -1.89
N GLU A 57 14.11 5.26 -3.00
CA GLU A 57 14.53 5.80 -4.30
C GLU A 57 13.83 7.11 -4.67
N GLN A 58 12.63 7.37 -4.13
CA GLN A 58 11.80 8.49 -4.53
C GLN A 58 11.76 9.62 -3.50
N ALA A 59 11.42 10.81 -3.97
CA ALA A 59 11.12 11.93 -3.09
C ALA A 59 9.91 11.60 -2.20
N PRO A 60 9.84 12.15 -0.96
CA PRO A 60 8.76 11.86 -0.02
C PRO A 60 7.36 12.06 -0.61
N ASP A 61 7.15 13.14 -1.37
CA ASP A 61 5.86 13.46 -1.97
C ASP A 61 5.45 12.43 -3.04
N SER A 62 6.39 12.02 -3.90
CA SER A 62 6.14 10.97 -4.90
C SER A 62 5.83 9.62 -4.24
N ALA A 63 6.53 9.28 -3.16
CA ALA A 63 6.25 8.06 -2.40
C ALA A 63 4.84 8.09 -1.75
N ILE A 64 4.45 9.22 -1.16
CA ILE A 64 3.12 9.41 -0.59
C ILE A 64 2.04 9.26 -1.66
N ASN A 65 2.21 9.92 -2.82
CA ASN A 65 1.25 9.83 -3.93
C ASN A 65 1.07 8.39 -4.42
N PHE A 66 2.16 7.62 -4.52
CA PHE A 66 2.10 6.21 -4.90
C PHE A 66 1.35 5.35 -3.88
N LEU A 67 1.61 5.56 -2.58
CA LEU A 67 0.91 4.85 -1.51
C LEU A 67 -0.60 5.14 -1.54
N MET A 68 -0.96 6.41 -1.70
CA MET A 68 -2.37 6.83 -1.83
C MET A 68 -3.02 6.20 -3.06
N ALA A 69 -2.34 6.19 -4.20
CA ALA A 69 -2.86 5.58 -5.42
C ALA A 69 -3.11 4.08 -5.25
N LEU A 70 -2.21 3.33 -4.62
CA LEU A 70 -2.40 1.91 -4.32
C LEU A 70 -3.60 1.65 -3.41
N LEU A 71 -3.75 2.43 -2.33
CA LEU A 71 -4.86 2.28 -1.39
C LEU A 71 -6.20 2.65 -2.03
N THR A 72 -6.23 3.70 -2.84
CA THR A 72 -7.42 4.09 -3.61
C THR A 72 -7.84 3.00 -4.59
N THR A 73 -6.91 2.46 -5.37
CA THR A 73 -7.20 1.34 -6.28
C THR A 73 -7.66 0.09 -5.54
N TYR A 74 -7.09 -0.21 -4.37
CA TYR A 74 -7.58 -1.31 -3.54
C TYR A 74 -9.06 -1.13 -3.15
N ARG A 75 -9.46 0.09 -2.77
CA ARG A 75 -10.84 0.41 -2.40
C ARG A 75 -11.78 0.35 -3.59
N ASP A 76 -11.37 0.85 -4.75
CA ASP A 76 -12.12 0.71 -6.01
C ASP A 76 -12.36 -0.77 -6.34
N LEU A 77 -11.30 -1.59 -6.36
CA LEU A 77 -11.39 -3.00 -6.77
C LEU A 77 -12.25 -3.88 -5.84
N PHE A 78 -12.19 -3.67 -4.52
CA PHE A 78 -12.81 -4.58 -3.53
C PHE A 78 -14.03 -4.02 -2.83
N HIS A 79 -14.25 -2.71 -2.89
CA HIS A 79 -15.36 -2.01 -2.24
C HIS A 79 -16.18 -1.15 -3.21
N GLY A 80 -15.72 -0.95 -4.44
CA GLY A 80 -16.44 -0.16 -5.46
C GLY A 80 -16.50 1.32 -5.12
N GLU A 81 -15.49 1.81 -4.39
CA GLU A 81 -15.41 3.17 -3.91
C GLU A 81 -14.62 4.05 -4.88
N ASP A 82 -15.13 5.26 -5.11
CA ASP A 82 -14.42 6.26 -5.89
C ASP A 82 -13.20 6.82 -5.13
N PRO A 83 -12.31 7.55 -5.83
CA PRO A 83 -11.12 8.11 -5.21
C PRO A 83 -11.39 9.01 -4.01
N ASP A 84 -12.46 9.81 -4.04
CA ASP A 84 -12.80 10.73 -2.96
C ASP A 84 -13.23 9.96 -1.70
N THR A 85 -14.07 8.94 -1.85
CA THR A 85 -14.51 8.06 -0.75
C THR A 85 -13.33 7.28 -0.17
N ALA A 86 -12.41 6.81 -1.03
CA ALA A 86 -11.21 6.13 -0.58
C ALA A 86 -10.27 7.07 0.21
N LEU A 87 -10.14 8.33 -0.22
CA LEU A 87 -9.40 9.37 0.49
C LEU A 87 -10.00 9.65 1.87
N GLU A 88 -11.32 9.83 1.96
CA GLU A 88 -12.01 10.00 3.23
C GLU A 88 -11.81 8.81 4.18
N TRP A 89 -11.80 7.59 3.64
CA TRP A 89 -11.51 6.39 4.42
C TRP A 89 -10.06 6.37 4.94
N MET A 90 -9.08 6.76 4.12
CA MET A 90 -7.69 6.87 4.54
C MET A 90 -7.52 7.93 5.65
N ASP A 91 -8.27 9.02 5.59
CA ASP A 91 -8.24 10.08 6.61
C ASP A 91 -9.00 9.71 7.90
N SER A 92 -9.73 8.60 7.91
CA SER A 92 -10.50 8.17 9.08
C SER A 92 -9.61 7.78 10.27
N ASP A 93 -10.08 8.07 11.48
CA ASP A 93 -9.40 7.69 12.73
C ASP A 93 -9.08 6.20 12.81
N ALA A 94 -9.99 5.36 12.29
CA ALA A 94 -9.83 3.90 12.28
C ALA A 94 -8.64 3.48 11.42
N PHE A 95 -8.53 4.02 10.19
CA PHE A 95 -7.43 3.73 9.29
C PHE A 95 -6.12 4.28 9.82
N GLN A 96 -6.08 5.56 10.21
CA GLN A 96 -4.89 6.20 10.75
C GLN A 96 -4.35 5.48 12.00
N THR A 97 -5.24 5.04 12.90
CA THR A 97 -4.83 4.25 14.07
C THR A 97 -4.23 2.90 13.66
N ALA A 98 -4.88 2.16 12.76
CA ALA A 98 -4.39 0.86 12.30
C ALA A 98 -3.06 0.97 11.53
N TYR A 99 -2.92 1.98 10.69
CA TYR A 99 -1.72 2.26 9.90
C TYR A 99 -0.53 2.61 10.81
N ASN A 100 -0.73 3.50 11.79
CA ASN A 100 0.31 3.86 12.75
C ASN A 100 0.73 2.67 13.62
N GLN A 101 -0.22 1.85 14.08
CA GLN A 101 0.08 0.62 14.80
C GLN A 101 0.87 -0.38 13.95
N ALA A 102 0.48 -0.57 12.69
CA ALA A 102 1.19 -1.44 11.75
C ALA A 102 2.64 -0.96 11.54
N SER A 103 2.83 0.35 11.33
CA SER A 103 4.14 0.96 11.18
C SER A 103 5.03 0.70 12.41
N ALA A 104 4.50 0.92 13.62
CA ALA A 104 5.21 0.65 14.87
C ALA A 104 5.63 -0.84 15.01
N ILE A 105 4.74 -1.77 14.68
CA ILE A 105 5.03 -3.22 14.69
C ILE A 105 6.21 -3.54 13.76
N LEU A 106 6.26 -2.93 12.58
CA LEU A 106 7.31 -3.19 11.60
C LEU A 106 8.64 -2.56 11.99
N GLN A 107 8.63 -1.36 12.57
CA GLN A 107 9.82 -0.74 13.13
C GLN A 107 10.42 -1.59 14.27
N GLU A 108 9.59 -2.10 15.18
CA GLU A 108 10.03 -3.04 16.21
C GLU A 108 10.60 -4.34 15.63
N ARG A 109 9.98 -4.89 14.58
CA ARG A 109 10.49 -6.09 13.90
C ARG A 109 11.84 -5.84 13.25
N ASN A 110 12.01 -4.72 12.58
CA ASN A 110 13.22 -4.38 11.83
C ASN A 110 14.39 -3.98 12.75
N SER A 111 14.12 -3.40 13.92
CA SER A 111 15.14 -3.07 14.93
C SER A 111 15.67 -4.26 15.71
N ARG A 112 14.99 -5.42 15.66
CA ARG A 112 15.44 -6.68 16.25
C ARG A 112 16.25 -7.56 15.29
N ARG A 113 16.45 -7.11 14.04
CA ARG A 113 17.25 -7.79 13.00
C ARG A 113 18.64 -7.20 12.95
#